data_AF-A0AA45WNN0-F1
#
_entry.id   AF-A0AA45WNN0-F1
#
_cell.length_a   1.000
_cell.length_b   1.000
_cell.length_c   1.000
_cell.angle_alpha   90.00
_cell.angle_beta   90.00
_cell.angle_gamma   90.00
#
_symmetry.space_group_name_H-M   'P 1'
#
loop_
_entity.id
_entity.type
_entity.pdbx_description
1 polymer ?
#
loop_
_entity_poly.entity_id
_entity_poly.type
_entity_poly.pdbx_seq_one_letter_code
_entity_poly.pdbx_strand_id
1 'polypeptide(L)'
;MYHRRLQPKELDELLTKIDKESNLLYFTYLTVRRQQTVHYGQFSSDGRLLGVLAYLYGLPFHAFSYVLFSEEVCIRSLLTYLKEELNLPDGDVGSTFVPEKDAPIFSSQLGSDSPLWITGACV
;
A
#
# COMPACT_ATOMS: atom_id res chain seq x y z
N MET A 1 16.51 4.37 -4.46
CA MET A 1 15.14 3.80 -4.40
C MET A 1 14.29 4.49 -5.44
N TYR A 2 13.31 3.80 -6.01
CA TYR A 2 12.35 4.36 -6.96
C TYR A 2 10.99 3.69 -6.81
N HIS A 3 9.95 4.30 -7.37
CA HIS A 3 8.58 3.81 -7.31
C HIS A 3 8.02 3.66 -8.71
N ARG A 4 7.13 2.67 -8.91
CA ARG A 4 6.38 2.53 -10.15
C ARG A 4 5.15 1.67 -9.98
N ARG A 5 4.20 1.83 -10.90
CA ARG A 5 3.08 0.89 -11.05
C ARG A 5 3.59 -0.52 -11.40
N LEU A 6 2.99 -1.53 -10.76
CA LEU A 6 3.25 -2.93 -11.07
C LEU A 6 2.51 -3.36 -12.33
N GLN A 7 3.20 -4.16 -13.15
CA GLN A 7 2.65 -4.74 -14.37
C GLN A 7 1.83 -6.00 -14.05
N PRO A 8 0.88 -6.41 -14.93
CA PRO A 8 0.05 -7.58 -14.70
C PRO A 8 0.84 -8.85 -14.35
N LYS A 9 1.95 -9.12 -15.06
CA LYS A 9 2.82 -10.26 -14.80
C LYS A 9 3.43 -10.23 -13.39
N GLU A 10 3.82 -9.05 -12.91
CA GLU A 10 4.39 -8.89 -11.58
C GLU A 10 3.34 -9.10 -10.49
N LEU A 11 2.08 -8.73 -10.76
CA LEU A 11 0.96 -9.02 -9.87
C LEU A 11 0.68 -10.52 -9.79
N ASP A 12 0.83 -11.26 -10.89
CA ASP A 12 0.71 -12.71 -10.89
C ASP A 12 1.84 -13.37 -10.08
N GLU A 13 3.08 -12.89 -10.26
CA GLU A 13 4.22 -13.35 -9.45
C GLU A 13 4.04 -13.01 -7.96
N LEU A 14 3.49 -11.83 -7.66
CA LEU A 14 3.21 -11.38 -6.31
C LEU A 14 2.17 -12.29 -5.63
N LEU A 15 1.15 -12.71 -6.37
CA LEU A 15 0.10 -13.61 -5.88
C LEU A 15 0.67 -14.95 -5.39
N THR A 16 1.74 -15.43 -6.02
CA THR A 16 2.41 -16.68 -5.61
C THR A 16 3.30 -16.55 -4.37
N LYS A 17 3.65 -15.32 -3.98
CA LYS A 17 4.60 -15.03 -2.89
C LYS A 17 3.94 -14.58 -1.59
N ILE A 18 2.71 -14.09 -1.67
CA ILE A 18 2.01 -13.55 -0.51
C ILE A 18 1.41 -14.67 0.32
N ASP A 19 1.70 -14.65 1.62
CA ASP A 19 0.92 -15.42 2.59
C ASP A 19 -0.48 -14.81 2.72
N LYS A 20 -1.49 -15.59 2.31
CA LYS A 20 -2.91 -15.18 2.30
C LYS A 20 -3.41 -14.83 3.69
N GLU A 21 -3.05 -15.61 4.70
CA GLU A 21 -3.61 -15.44 6.05
C GLU A 21 -3.12 -14.14 6.67
N SER A 22 -1.83 -13.84 6.54
CA SER A 22 -1.24 -12.60 7.06
C SER A 22 -1.58 -11.34 6.25
N ASN A 23 -2.11 -11.47 5.03
CA ASN A 23 -2.33 -10.36 4.09
C ASN A 23 -3.72 -10.38 3.45
N LEU A 24 -4.76 -10.81 4.17
CA LEU A 24 -6.09 -11.08 3.63
C LEU A 24 -6.69 -9.90 2.83
N LEU A 25 -6.56 -8.66 3.34
CA LEU A 25 -7.06 -7.47 2.65
C LEU A 25 -6.36 -7.28 1.30
N TYR A 26 -5.02 -7.35 1.30
CA TYR A 26 -4.23 -7.17 0.09
C TYR A 26 -4.48 -8.30 -0.92
N PHE A 27 -4.59 -9.55 -0.43
CA PHE A 27 -4.95 -10.70 -1.24
C PHE A 27 -6.31 -10.49 -1.94
N THR A 28 -7.29 -9.90 -1.24
CA THR A 28 -8.60 -9.56 -1.82
C THR A 28 -8.48 -8.52 -2.94
N TYR A 29 -7.58 -7.55 -2.78
CA TYR A 29 -7.31 -6.53 -3.81
C TYR A 29 -6.64 -7.16 -5.03
N LEU A 30 -5.69 -8.06 -4.81
CA LEU A 30 -4.95 -8.75 -5.87
C LEU A 30 -5.80 -9.78 -6.64
N THR A 31 -6.93 -10.22 -6.09
CA THR A 31 -7.77 -11.28 -6.67
C THR A 31 -9.17 -10.76 -7.03
N VAL A 32 -10.09 -10.76 -6.05
CA VAL A 32 -11.52 -10.46 -6.25
C VAL A 32 -11.74 -9.04 -6.79
N ARG A 33 -10.93 -8.08 -6.33
CA ARG A 33 -11.07 -6.67 -6.71
C ARG A 33 -10.02 -6.20 -7.72
N ARG A 34 -9.27 -7.12 -8.36
CA ARG A 34 -8.11 -6.79 -9.21
C ARG A 34 -8.41 -5.77 -10.32
N GLN A 35 -9.60 -5.82 -10.91
CA GLN A 35 -10.00 -4.88 -11.96
C GLN A 35 -10.28 -3.46 -11.45
N GLN A 36 -10.55 -3.32 -10.15
CA GLN A 36 -10.85 -2.05 -9.49
C GLN A 36 -9.65 -1.55 -8.68
N THR A 37 -8.49 -2.20 -8.77
CA THR A 37 -7.31 -1.82 -7.99
C THR A 37 -6.13 -1.45 -8.88
N VAL A 38 -5.32 -0.53 -8.36
CA VAL A 38 -3.99 -0.20 -8.88
C VAL A 38 -2.97 -0.43 -7.81
N HIS A 39 -1.78 -0.89 -8.21
CA HIS A 39 -0.73 -1.35 -7.30
C HIS A 39 0.58 -0.67 -7.65
N TYR A 40 1.23 -0.07 -6.67
CA TYR A 40 2.47 0.67 -6.81
C TYR A 40 3.53 0.07 -5.89
N GLY A 41 4.68 -0.28 -6.46
CA GLY A 41 5.80 -0.87 -5.75
C GLY A 41 6.87 0.17 -5.43
N GLN A 42 7.51 0.02 -4.28
CA GLN A 42 8.78 0.67 -3.97
C GLN A 42 9.92 -0.33 -4.19
N PHE A 43 10.97 0.11 -4.88
CA PHE A 43 12.12 -0.70 -5.23
C PHE A 43 13.41 -0.10 -4.68
N SER A 44 14.33 -0.94 -4.23
CA SER A 44 15.71 -0.54 -3.95
C SER A 44 16.44 -0.23 -5.26
N SER A 45 17.63 0.39 -5.16
CA SER A 45 18.40 0.82 -6.33
C SER A 45 18.90 -0.33 -7.20
N ASP A 46 19.00 -1.55 -6.64
CA ASP A 46 19.31 -2.80 -7.32
C ASP A 46 18.07 -3.51 -7.91
N GLY A 47 16.87 -2.95 -7.73
CA GLY A 47 15.62 -3.47 -8.31
C GLY A 47 14.86 -4.47 -7.46
N ARG A 48 15.27 -4.74 -6.21
CA ARG A 48 14.49 -5.57 -5.28
C ARG A 48 13.22 -4.83 -4.83
N LEU A 49 12.08 -5.53 -4.83
CA LEU A 49 10.80 -5.01 -4.36
C LEU A 49 10.79 -4.96 -2.82
N LEU A 50 10.56 -3.78 -2.25
CA LEU A 50 10.58 -3.54 -0.80
C LEU A 50 9.17 -3.58 -0.19
N GLY A 51 8.18 -3.12 -0.93
CA GLY A 51 6.78 -3.10 -0.50
C GLY A 51 5.86 -2.64 -1.61
N VAL A 52 4.57 -2.90 -1.45
CA VAL A 52 3.53 -2.53 -2.41
C VAL A 52 2.37 -1.87 -1.68
N LEU A 53 1.87 -0.77 -2.26
CA LEU A 53 0.65 -0.10 -1.85
C LEU A 53 -0.38 -0.20 -2.97
N ALA A 54 -1.60 -0.56 -2.63
CA ALA A 54 -2.71 -0.71 -3.55
C ALA A 54 -3.82 0.27 -3.19
N TYR A 55 -4.43 0.87 -4.22
CA TYR A 55 -5.62 1.72 -4.10
C TYR A 55 -6.80 1.04 -4.77
N LEU A 56 -7.97 1.09 -4.14
CA LEU A 56 -9.22 0.54 -4.64
C LEU A 56 -10.17 1.66 -5.07
N TYR A 57 -10.60 1.61 -6.34
CA TYR A 57 -11.60 2.50 -6.92
C TYR A 57 -13.03 2.08 -6.57
N GLY A 58 -13.95 3.04 -6.71
CA GLY A 58 -15.39 2.79 -6.66
C GLY A 58 -16.00 2.78 -5.25
N LEU A 59 -15.24 3.22 -4.24
CA LEU A 59 -15.73 3.42 -2.88
C LEU A 59 -15.95 4.92 -2.60
N PRO A 60 -16.85 5.27 -1.66
CA PRO A 60 -17.08 6.66 -1.26
C PRO A 60 -15.97 7.23 -0.35
N PHE A 61 -14.84 6.53 -0.22
CA PHE A 61 -13.66 6.93 0.54
C PHE A 61 -12.40 6.31 -0.09
N HIS A 62 -11.22 6.87 0.21
CA HIS A 62 -9.95 6.36 -0.29
C HIS A 62 -9.52 5.11 0.47
N ALA A 63 -9.67 3.94 -0.17
CA ALA A 63 -9.35 2.66 0.44
C ALA A 63 -8.02 2.12 -0.08
N PHE A 64 -7.12 1.84 0.86
CA PHE A 64 -5.79 1.32 0.59
C PHE A 64 -5.59 -0.07 1.17
N SER A 65 -4.62 -0.78 0.63
CA SER A 65 -4.06 -2.00 1.22
C SER A 65 -2.59 -2.11 0.86
N TYR A 66 -1.80 -2.86 1.62
CA TYR A 66 -0.37 -2.98 1.37
C TYR A 66 0.15 -4.39 1.64
N VAL A 67 1.36 -4.65 1.17
CA VAL A 67 2.21 -5.78 1.59
C VAL A 67 3.65 -5.31 1.67
N LEU A 68 4.35 -5.68 2.74
CA LEU A 68 5.75 -5.29 3.00
C LEU A 68 6.67 -6.50 2.88
N PHE A 69 7.81 -6.32 2.21
CA PHE A 69 8.82 -7.37 2.02
C PHE A 69 10.15 -7.03 2.71
N SER A 70 10.32 -5.78 3.16
CA SER A 70 11.53 -5.28 3.79
C SER A 70 11.21 -4.14 4.76
N GLU A 71 11.96 -4.07 5.86
CA GLU A 71 11.94 -2.94 6.80
C GLU A 71 12.51 -1.64 6.18
N GLU A 72 13.23 -1.73 5.06
CA GLU A 72 13.75 -0.58 4.31
C GLU A 72 12.64 0.21 3.57
N VAL A 73 11.40 -0.29 3.59
CA VAL A 73 10.27 0.37 2.93
C VAL A 73 10.02 1.75 3.54
N CYS A 74 9.83 2.76 2.67
CA CYS A 74 9.40 4.09 3.05
C CYS A 74 7.95 4.31 2.59
N ILE A 75 7.01 3.99 3.48
CA ILE A 75 5.56 4.14 3.31
C ILE A 75 5.20 5.57 2.95
N ARG A 76 5.79 6.57 3.62
CA ARG A 76 5.52 8.00 3.33
C ARG A 76 5.84 8.33 1.87
N SER A 77 7.02 7.92 1.39
CA SER A 77 7.44 8.19 0.02
C SER A 77 6.57 7.44 -1.02
N LEU A 78 6.18 6.20 -0.71
CA LEU A 78 5.28 5.43 -1.59
C LEU A 78 3.86 6.02 -1.64
N LEU A 79 3.35 6.54 -0.52
CA LEU A 79 2.07 7.27 -0.46
C LEU A 79 2.13 8.55 -1.28
N THR A 80 3.18 9.37 -1.15
CA THR A 80 3.37 10.59 -1.95
C THR A 80 3.35 10.28 -3.44
N TYR A 81 4.12 9.27 -3.87
CA TYR A 81 4.15 8.86 -5.28
C TYR A 81 2.78 8.40 -5.78
N LEU A 82 2.06 7.59 -5.00
CA LEU A 82 0.72 7.14 -5.36
C LEU A 82 -0.26 8.31 -5.47
N LYS A 83 -0.24 9.24 -4.52
CA LYS A 83 -1.09 10.44 -4.51
C LYS A 83 -0.89 11.27 -5.77
N GLU A 84 0.36 11.50 -6.17
CA GLU A 84 0.71 12.21 -7.40
C GLU A 84 0.18 11.47 -8.64
N GLU A 85 0.42 10.17 -8.74
CA GLU A 85 -0.05 9.35 -9.87
C GLU A 85 -1.58 9.30 -10.01
N LEU A 86 -2.28 9.36 -8.87
CA LEU A 86 -3.74 9.31 -8.81
C LEU A 86 -4.40 10.69 -8.81
N ASN A 87 -3.63 11.78 -8.76
CA ASN A 87 -4.11 13.15 -8.58
C ASN A 87 -5.08 13.27 -7.38
N LEU A 88 -4.76 12.63 -6.25
CA LEU A 88 -5.60 12.72 -5.06
C LEU A 88 -5.49 14.12 -4.43
N PRO A 89 -6.59 14.71 -3.96
CA PRO A 89 -6.57 16.05 -3.35
C PRO A 89 -5.69 16.12 -2.10
N ASP A 90 -5.06 17.27 -1.88
CA ASP A 90 -4.34 17.54 -0.64
C ASP A 90 -5.28 17.56 0.56
N GLY A 91 -4.96 16.78 1.59
CA GLY A 91 -5.69 16.78 2.86
C GLY A 91 -6.87 15.81 2.92
N ASP A 92 -7.12 15.05 1.85
CA ASP A 92 -8.07 13.95 1.89
C ASP A 92 -7.56 12.81 2.78
N VAL A 93 -8.48 12.06 3.39
CA VAL A 93 -8.14 11.02 4.35
C VAL A 93 -8.26 9.65 3.71
N GLY A 94 -7.16 8.90 3.75
CA GLY A 94 -7.07 7.51 3.34
C GLY A 94 -7.35 6.55 4.49
N SER A 95 -7.79 5.35 4.18
CA SER A 95 -7.98 4.29 5.18
C SER A 95 -7.34 2.98 4.71
N THR A 96 -6.58 2.35 5.60
CA THR A 96 -6.09 0.98 5.47
C THR A 96 -6.17 0.29 6.82
N PHE A 97 -6.27 -1.04 6.82
CA PHE A 97 -6.04 -1.84 8.01
C PHE A 97 -4.55 -2.02 8.23
N VAL A 98 -4.08 -1.79 9.45
CA VAL A 98 -2.68 -1.97 9.86
C VAL A 98 -2.64 -3.03 10.97
N PRO A 99 -2.12 -4.24 10.70
CA PRO A 99 -1.90 -5.24 11.74
C PRO A 99 -0.92 -4.73 12.80
N GLU A 100 -1.05 -5.22 14.04
CA GLU A 100 -0.19 -4.80 15.16
C GLU A 100 1.31 -4.96 14.85
N LYS A 101 1.69 -6.02 14.12
CA LYS A 101 3.08 -6.26 13.69
C LYS A 101 3.66 -5.13 12.83
N ASP A 102 2.82 -4.45 12.05
CA ASP A 102 3.24 -3.42 11.09
C ASP A 102 3.07 -2.00 11.67
N ALA A 103 2.36 -1.87 12.80
CA ALA A 103 2.11 -0.59 13.45
C ALA A 103 3.38 0.24 13.72
N PRO A 104 4.52 -0.33 14.18
CA PRO A 104 5.75 0.45 14.41
C PRO A 104 6.30 1.13 13.14
N ILE A 105 6.17 0.47 11.99
CA ILE A 105 6.62 1.01 10.69
C ILE A 105 5.75 2.21 10.31
N PHE A 106 4.43 2.08 10.47
CA PHE A 106 3.49 3.15 10.15
C PHE A 106 3.63 4.34 11.11
N SER A 107 3.72 4.09 12.42
CA SER A 107 3.81 5.16 13.41
C SER A 107 5.10 5.98 13.29
N SER A 108 6.23 5.32 13.01
CA SER A 108 7.51 6.01 12.81
C SER A 108 7.56 6.87 11.55
N GLN A 109 6.79 6.51 10.52
CA GLN A 109 6.84 7.19 9.22
C GLN A 109 5.72 8.19 9.00
N LEU A 110 4.52 7.96 9.54
CA LEU A 110 3.33 8.77 9.26
C LEU A 110 2.90 9.64 10.45
N GLY A 111 3.42 9.39 11.66
CA GLY A 111 2.96 10.05 12.88
C GLY A 111 1.65 9.45 13.39
N SER A 112 1.34 9.71 14.66
CA SER A 112 0.19 9.13 15.37
C SER A 112 -0.90 10.19 15.60
N ASP A 113 -1.71 10.50 14.59
CA ASP A 113 -2.88 11.40 14.75
C ASP A 113 -4.24 10.66 14.76
N SER A 114 -4.27 9.36 15.05
CA SER A 114 -5.53 8.70 15.49
C SER A 114 -5.32 7.30 16.07
N PRO A 115 -6.23 6.87 16.97
CA PRO A 115 -6.11 5.61 17.66
C PRO A 115 -6.31 4.45 16.69
N LEU A 116 -5.65 3.34 17.01
CA LEU A 116 -5.86 1.96 16.58
C LEU A 116 -6.98 1.74 15.53
N TRP A 117 -6.64 0.95 14.51
CA TRP A 117 -7.48 0.31 13.48
C TRP A 117 -7.65 1.04 12.13
N ILE A 118 -7.45 2.36 12.05
CA ILE A 118 -7.45 3.11 10.78
C ILE A 118 -6.40 4.22 10.87
N THR A 119 -5.29 4.10 10.13
CA THR A 119 -4.45 5.28 9.88
C THR A 119 -5.17 6.14 8.85
N GLY A 120 -5.85 7.18 9.34
CA GLY A 120 -6.18 8.35 8.53
C GLY A 120 -4.89 9.06 8.16
N ALA A 121 -4.16 8.52 7.18
CA ALA A 121 -3.06 9.27 6.60
C ALA A 121 -3.70 10.34 5.71
N CYS A 122 -3.34 11.61 5.93
CA CYS A 122 -3.57 12.63 4.93
C CYS A 122 -2.88 12.13 3.65
N VAL A 123 -3.69 11.82 2.65
CA VAL A 123 -3.21 11.42 1.33
C VAL A 123 -2.79 12.67 0.60
#